data_AF-A0A662Y1V1-F1
#
_entry.id   AF-A0A662Y1V1-F1
#
_cell.length_a   1.000
_cell.length_b   1.000
_cell.length_c   1.000
_cell.angle_alpha   90.00
_cell.angle_beta   90.00
_cell.angle_gamma   90.00
#
_symmetry.space_group_name_H-M   'P 1'
#
loop_
_entity.id
_entity.type
_entity.pdbx_description
1 polymer ?
#
loop_
_entity_poly.entity_id
_entity_poly.type
_entity_poly.pdbx_seq_one_letter_code
_entity_poly.pdbx_strand_id
1 'polypeptide(L)'
;MHAYWRSLTLGLCEQQAVGIDFSQHFTDAAKQMQERGEMTYEAHIQGDIHEVRHVKLPEGAKPANVRFQQGDACNLSESLGKFDAVFATNLLCRLPEPQKFLTEIGGFINSGGILALVSPYSWLEEYTAKDKWIGGVRDAQGQPVDSFSVIAKLLARDFELVERQDYPFMIREHERKYQWGVSDGTFWKRK
;
A
#
# COMPACT_ATOMS: atom_id res chain seq x y z
N MET A 1 -12.37 -9.62 -12.63
CA MET A 1 -11.61 -9.43 -11.36
C MET A 1 -11.03 -8.02 -11.35
N HIS A 2 -11.51 -7.12 -10.47
CA HIS A 2 -10.95 -5.77 -10.38
C HIS A 2 -9.61 -5.83 -9.64
N ALA A 3 -8.50 -5.87 -10.38
CA ALA A 3 -7.16 -5.79 -9.82
C ALA A 3 -6.88 -4.36 -9.34
N TYR A 4 -7.41 -4.03 -8.16
CA TYR A 4 -6.89 -2.95 -7.35
C TYR A 4 -5.53 -3.44 -6.82
N TRP A 5 -4.41 -3.00 -7.39
CA TRP A 5 -3.10 -3.28 -6.81
C TRP A 5 -3.06 -2.65 -5.41
N ARG A 6 -3.14 -3.50 -4.37
CA ARG A 6 -3.12 -3.16 -2.94
C ARG A 6 -1.80 -3.64 -2.34
N SER A 7 -0.68 -3.16 -2.89
CA SER A 7 0.63 -3.68 -2.51
C SER A 7 1.27 -2.85 -1.40
N LEU A 8 1.75 -3.52 -0.34
CA LEU A 8 2.90 -3.04 0.43
C LEU A 8 4.15 -3.40 -0.37
N THR A 9 4.90 -2.41 -0.82
CA THR A 9 6.23 -2.63 -1.43
C THR A 9 7.29 -2.33 -0.39
N LEU A 10 7.91 -3.35 0.20
CA LEU A 10 9.08 -3.16 1.04
C LEU A 10 10.29 -2.98 0.12
N GLY A 11 10.95 -1.83 0.27
CA GLY A 11 11.56 -1.06 -0.79
C GLY A 11 12.95 -1.47 -1.25
N LEU A 12 13.57 -0.51 -1.95
CA LEU A 12 14.78 -0.62 -2.74
C LEU A 12 16.02 -0.41 -1.86
N CYS A 13 16.71 -1.50 -1.54
CA CYS A 13 18.16 -1.49 -1.30
C CYS A 13 18.82 -2.06 -2.56
N GLU A 14 19.78 -1.32 -3.13
CA GLU A 14 20.61 -1.66 -4.31
C GLU A 14 20.09 -2.80 -5.21
N GLN A 15 19.02 -2.50 -5.94
CA GLN A 15 18.42 -3.37 -6.97
C GLN A 15 17.66 -4.61 -6.44
N GLN A 16 17.10 -4.63 -5.23
CA GLN A 16 16.13 -5.66 -4.82
C GLN A 16 14.86 -5.09 -4.18
N ALA A 17 13.71 -5.75 -4.37
CA ALA A 17 12.42 -5.35 -3.80
C ALA A 17 11.59 -6.57 -3.35
N VAL A 18 10.81 -6.41 -2.28
CA VAL A 18 9.87 -7.43 -1.81
C VAL A 18 8.45 -6.86 -1.80
N GLY A 19 7.57 -7.44 -2.62
CA GLY A 19 6.15 -7.16 -2.63
C GLY A 19 5.40 -8.07 -1.67
N ILE A 20 4.62 -7.49 -0.76
CA ILE A 20 3.75 -8.22 0.17
C ILE A 20 2.29 -7.85 -0.11
N ASP A 21 1.45 -8.86 -0.26
CA ASP A 21 0.01 -8.71 -0.40
C ASP A 21 -0.69 -9.75 0.49
N PHE A 22 -1.82 -9.39 1.09
CA PHE A 22 -2.63 -10.32 1.88
C PHE A 22 -3.26 -11.41 0.99
N SER A 23 -3.58 -11.05 -0.27
CA SER A 23 -4.21 -11.91 -1.26
C SER A 23 -3.19 -12.84 -1.91
N GLN A 24 -3.40 -14.15 -1.71
CA GLN A 24 -2.66 -15.17 -2.43
C GLN A 24 -2.83 -15.02 -3.94
N HIS A 25 -4.05 -14.68 -4.39
CA HIS A 25 -4.35 -14.51 -5.81
C HIS A 25 -3.52 -13.40 -6.46
N PHE A 26 -3.36 -12.25 -5.79
CA PHE A 26 -2.52 -11.16 -6.32
C PHE A 26 -1.04 -11.51 -6.28
N THR A 27 -0.60 -12.21 -5.23
CA THR A 27 0.76 -12.73 -5.15
C THR A 27 1.07 -13.68 -6.30
N ASP A 28 0.16 -14.61 -6.62
CA ASP A 28 0.32 -15.57 -7.71
C ASP A 28 0.35 -14.90 -9.08
N ALA A 29 -0.53 -13.92 -9.32
CA ALA A 29 -0.52 -13.14 -10.55
C ALA A 29 0.80 -12.36 -10.72
N ALA A 30 1.32 -11.76 -9.64
CA ALA A 30 2.59 -11.05 -9.65
C ALA A 30 3.77 -11.99 -9.95
N LYS A 31 3.79 -13.19 -9.35
CA LYS A 31 4.79 -14.22 -9.66
C LYS A 31 4.70 -14.71 -11.10
N GLN A 32 3.48 -14.93 -11.61
CA GLN A 32 3.29 -15.31 -13.02
C GLN A 32 3.84 -14.23 -13.97
N MET A 33 3.55 -12.96 -13.70
CA MET A 33 4.08 -11.83 -14.46
C MET A 33 5.62 -11.77 -14.36
N GLN A 34 6.17 -12.00 -13.16
CA GLN A 34 7.61 -12.04 -12.93
C GLN A 34 8.31 -13.15 -13.74
N GLU A 35 7.75 -14.35 -13.75
CA GLU A 35 8.33 -15.53 -14.40
C GLU A 35 8.21 -15.49 -15.93
N ARG A 36 7.05 -15.06 -16.43
CA ARG A 36 6.73 -15.13 -17.87
C ARG A 36 6.97 -13.83 -18.61
N GLY A 37 7.04 -12.71 -17.89
CA GLY A 37 7.12 -11.37 -18.47
C GLY A 37 5.83 -10.89 -19.14
N GLU A 38 4.80 -11.74 -19.21
CA GLU A 38 3.49 -11.41 -19.76
C GLU A 38 2.38 -12.29 -19.16
N MET A 39 1.15 -11.77 -19.18
CA MET A 39 -0.04 -12.52 -18.80
C MET A 39 -1.28 -12.01 -19.53
N THR A 40 -2.33 -12.84 -19.54
CA THR A 40 -3.67 -12.45 -19.95
C THR A 40 -4.57 -12.26 -18.74
N TYR A 41 -5.47 -11.28 -18.80
CA TYR A 41 -6.52 -11.12 -17.80
C TYR A 41 -7.83 -10.73 -18.45
N GLU A 42 -8.93 -11.00 -17.75
CA GLU A 42 -10.26 -10.60 -18.17
C GLU A 42 -10.57 -9.19 -17.66
N ALA A 43 -10.70 -8.24 -18.59
CA ALA A 43 -11.05 -6.86 -18.33
C ALA A 43 -12.56 -6.67 -18.41
N HIS A 44 -13.13 -6.09 -17.36
CA HIS A 44 -14.55 -5.72 -17.33
C HIS A 44 -14.79 -4.47 -18.19
N ILE A 45 -15.78 -4.54 -19.07
CA ILE A 45 -16.13 -3.48 -20.03
C ILE A 45 -17.42 -2.80 -19.62
N GLN A 46 -18.52 -3.55 -19.56
CA GLN A 46 -19.85 -3.10 -19.13
C GLN A 46 -20.76 -4.29 -18.81
N GLY A 47 -21.55 -4.25 -17.72
CA GLY A 47 -22.53 -5.31 -17.43
C GLY A 47 -21.86 -6.68 -17.36
N ASP A 48 -22.32 -7.66 -18.13
CA ASP A 48 -21.68 -8.98 -18.22
C ASP A 48 -20.62 -9.07 -19.33
N ILE A 49 -20.33 -7.96 -20.02
CA ILE A 49 -19.36 -7.90 -21.12
C ILE A 49 -17.94 -7.79 -20.57
N HIS A 50 -17.12 -8.73 -21.00
CA HIS A 50 -15.73 -8.89 -20.63
C HIS A 50 -14.86 -9.05 -21.88
N GLU A 51 -13.60 -8.61 -21.78
CA GLU A 51 -12.61 -8.68 -22.86
C GLU A 51 -11.31 -9.28 -22.32
N VAL A 52 -10.72 -10.24 -23.03
CA VAL A 52 -9.39 -10.74 -22.68
C VAL A 52 -8.34 -9.75 -23.14
N ARG A 53 -7.51 -9.27 -22.21
CA ARG A 53 -6.39 -8.36 -22.50
C ARG A 53 -5.07 -9.02 -22.20
N HIS A 54 -4.06 -8.62 -22.97
CA HIS A 54 -2.68 -9.06 -22.82
C HIS A 54 -1.87 -7.92 -22.21
N VAL A 55 -1.07 -8.23 -21.20
CA VAL A 55 -0.17 -7.28 -20.55
C VAL A 55 1.23 -7.88 -20.52
N LYS A 56 2.23 -7.02 -20.76
CA LYS A 56 3.65 -7.38 -20.71
C LYS A 56 4.35 -6.50 -19.70
N LEU A 57 5.44 -7.00 -19.13
CA LEU A 57 6.37 -6.18 -18.37
C LEU A 57 6.87 -5.02 -19.24
N PRO A 58 7.00 -3.81 -18.67
CA PRO A 58 7.56 -2.68 -19.39
C PRO A 58 9.03 -2.91 -19.74
N GLU A 59 9.50 -2.21 -20.77
CA GLU A 59 10.93 -2.21 -21.12
C GLU A 59 11.78 -1.74 -19.93
N GLY A 60 12.90 -2.41 -19.68
CA GLY A 60 13.79 -2.13 -18.55
C GLY A 60 13.36 -2.73 -17.20
N ALA A 61 12.23 -3.45 -17.14
CA ALA A 61 11.86 -4.20 -15.94
C ALA A 61 12.93 -5.23 -15.55
N LYS A 62 13.20 -5.35 -14.26
CA LYS A 62 14.17 -6.30 -13.68
C LYS A 62 13.45 -7.33 -12.81
N PRO A 63 12.70 -8.29 -13.36
CA PRO A 63 11.93 -9.24 -12.57
C PRO A 63 12.80 -10.11 -11.65
N ALA A 64 14.04 -10.39 -12.04
CA ALA A 64 15.01 -11.14 -11.21
C ALA A 64 15.33 -10.46 -9.86
N ASN A 65 15.04 -9.18 -9.75
CA ASN A 65 15.34 -8.34 -8.58
C ASN A 65 14.15 -8.20 -7.64
N VAL A 66 12.99 -8.73 -7.99
CA VAL A 66 11.78 -8.60 -7.19
C VAL A 66 11.45 -9.96 -6.58
N ARG A 67 10.83 -9.98 -5.41
CA ARG A 67 10.20 -11.18 -4.84
C ARG A 67 8.80 -10.82 -4.38
N PHE A 68 7.86 -11.72 -4.61
CA PHE A 68 6.49 -11.56 -4.12
C PHE A 68 6.18 -12.65 -3.11
N GLN A 69 5.53 -12.26 -2.01
CA GLN A 69 5.07 -13.18 -0.99
C GLN A 69 3.72 -12.75 -0.45
N GLN A 70 2.92 -13.74 -0.08
CA GLN A 70 1.68 -13.51 0.62
C GLN A 70 2.02 -13.21 2.08
N GLY A 71 1.35 -12.22 2.68
CA GLY A 71 1.61 -11.83 4.05
C GLY A 71 0.66 -10.78 4.59
N ASP A 72 0.52 -10.76 5.92
CA ASP A 72 -0.26 -9.76 6.63
C ASP A 72 0.66 -8.60 7.06
N ALA A 73 0.37 -7.39 6.58
CA ALA A 73 1.11 -6.19 6.95
C ALA A 73 0.96 -5.84 8.45
N CYS A 74 -0.08 -6.33 9.12
CA CYS A 74 -0.25 -6.24 10.57
C CYS A 74 0.48 -7.35 11.33
N ASN A 75 1.14 -8.29 10.65
CA ASN A 75 1.88 -9.40 11.26
C ASN A 75 3.06 -9.85 10.38
N LEU A 76 3.96 -8.92 10.08
CA LEU A 76 5.13 -9.17 9.25
C LEU A 76 6.15 -10.06 9.97
N SER A 77 6.72 -11.02 9.24
CA SER A 77 7.77 -11.90 9.78
C SER A 77 9.10 -11.17 9.88
N GLU A 78 9.77 -11.24 11.03
CA GLU A 78 11.13 -10.72 11.23
C GLU A 78 12.15 -11.27 10.23
N SER A 79 11.88 -12.44 9.63
CA SER A 79 12.72 -13.02 8.57
C SER A 79 12.84 -12.15 7.31
N LEU A 80 11.97 -11.16 7.14
CA LEU A 80 12.07 -10.14 6.09
C LEU A 80 13.33 -9.29 6.20
N GLY A 81 13.91 -9.19 7.39
CA GLY A 81 15.01 -8.28 7.66
C GLY A 81 14.56 -6.82 7.61
N LYS A 82 15.50 -5.95 7.24
CA LYS A 82 15.29 -4.49 7.19
C LYS A 82 15.55 -3.95 5.79
N PHE A 83 14.86 -2.87 5.48
CA PHE A 83 14.91 -2.21 4.18
C PHE A 83 15.35 -0.76 4.32
N ASP A 84 15.97 -0.23 3.28
CA ASP A 84 16.31 1.20 3.20
C ASP A 84 15.10 2.07 2.85
N ALA A 85 14.06 1.46 2.28
CA ALA A 85 12.79 2.11 2.03
C ALA A 85 11.62 1.14 2.25
N VAL A 86 10.45 1.65 2.59
CA VAL A 86 9.19 0.91 2.68
C VAL A 86 8.09 1.80 2.11
N PHE A 87 7.31 1.27 1.18
CA PHE A 87 6.20 1.95 0.51
C PHE A 87 4.88 1.25 0.85
N ALA A 88 4.04 1.93 1.62
CA ALA A 88 2.69 1.49 1.93
C ALA A 88 1.68 2.37 1.19
N THR A 89 1.32 1.98 -0.02
CA THR A 89 0.46 2.73 -0.91
C THR A 89 -0.93 2.12 -0.96
N ASN A 90 -1.99 2.91 -0.72
CA ASN A 90 -3.38 2.46 -0.65
C ASN A 90 -3.60 1.29 0.33
N LEU A 91 -2.74 1.18 1.35
CA LEU A 91 -2.74 0.10 2.33
C LEU A 91 -3.36 0.52 3.67
N LEU A 92 -2.90 1.64 4.24
CA LEU A 92 -3.15 1.96 5.65
C LEU A 92 -4.64 1.94 6.03
N CYS A 93 -5.50 2.54 5.21
CA CYS A 93 -6.95 2.59 5.44
C CYS A 93 -7.71 1.29 5.09
N ARG A 94 -6.97 0.21 4.80
CA ARG A 94 -7.50 -1.14 4.52
C ARG A 94 -7.02 -2.17 5.55
N LEU A 95 -6.23 -1.76 6.54
CA LEU A 95 -5.71 -2.64 7.57
C LEU A 95 -6.73 -2.83 8.70
N PRO A 96 -6.89 -4.05 9.24
CA PRO A 96 -7.70 -4.24 10.43
C PRO A 96 -7.06 -3.62 11.69
N GLU A 97 -5.72 -3.55 11.74
CA GLU A 97 -4.93 -3.00 12.85
C GLU A 97 -3.93 -1.93 12.35
N PRO A 98 -4.40 -0.76 11.88
CA PRO A 98 -3.52 0.26 11.29
C PRO A 98 -2.54 0.85 12.31
N GLN A 99 -2.94 0.99 13.58
CA GLN A 99 -2.04 1.47 14.63
C GLN A 99 -0.89 0.50 14.90
N LYS A 100 -1.16 -0.81 14.86
CA LYS A 100 -0.14 -1.86 15.02
C LYS A 100 0.91 -1.73 13.92
N PHE A 101 0.45 -1.64 12.66
CA PHE A 101 1.34 -1.43 11.52
C PHE A 101 2.22 -0.17 11.69
N LEU A 102 1.64 0.99 12.02
CA LEU A 102 2.41 2.23 12.21
C LEU A 102 3.44 2.12 13.35
N THR A 103 3.12 1.36 14.40
CA THR A 103 4.01 1.20 15.57
C THR A 103 5.15 0.23 15.31
N GLU A 104 4.92 -0.82 14.51
CA GLU A 104 5.87 -1.91 14.30
C GLU A 104 6.72 -1.74 13.03
N ILE A 105 6.24 -0.99 12.03
CA ILE A 105 6.91 -0.91 10.72
C ILE A 105 8.34 -0.36 10.81
N GLY A 106 8.64 0.47 11.81
CA GLY A 106 10.00 0.96 12.07
C GLY A 106 11.01 -0.12 12.42
N GLY A 107 10.58 -1.33 12.81
CA GLY A 107 11.44 -2.49 12.99
C GLY A 107 11.99 -3.07 11.69
N PHE A 108 11.30 -2.82 10.56
CA PHE A 108 11.66 -3.29 9.22
C PHE A 108 12.42 -2.24 8.40
N ILE A 109 12.79 -1.11 9.00
CA ILE A 109 13.45 0.00 8.29
C ILE A 109 14.80 0.28 8.95
N ASN A 110 15.85 0.37 8.14
CA ASN A 110 17.17 0.76 8.61
C ASN A 110 17.13 2.20 9.15
N SER A 111 17.98 2.54 10.13
CA SER A 111 18.15 3.94 10.54
C SER A 111 18.59 4.76 9.32
N GLY A 112 17.98 5.92 9.13
CA GLY A 112 18.13 6.75 7.93
C GLY A 112 17.27 6.32 6.72
N GLY A 113 16.63 5.15 6.77
CA GLY A 113 15.73 4.67 5.72
C GLY A 113 14.39 5.40 5.67
N ILE A 114 13.62 5.19 4.60
CA ILE A 114 12.38 5.93 4.30
C ILE A 114 11.13 5.06 4.47
N LEU A 115 10.14 5.56 5.18
CA LEU A 115 8.76 5.08 5.11
C LEU A 115 7.93 6.05 4.25
N ALA A 116 7.44 5.59 3.11
CA ALA A 116 6.46 6.28 2.29
C ALA A 116 5.06 5.73 2.60
N LEU A 117 4.20 6.54 3.21
CA LEU A 117 2.78 6.24 3.42
C LEU A 117 1.96 7.07 2.45
N VAL A 118 1.24 6.42 1.54
CA VAL A 118 0.38 7.08 0.56
C VAL A 118 -1.03 6.53 0.73
N SER A 119 -1.95 7.34 1.27
CA SER A 119 -3.29 6.87 1.60
C SER A 119 -4.33 7.98 1.43
N PRO A 120 -5.51 7.69 0.87
CA PRO A 120 -6.63 8.63 0.82
C PRO A 120 -7.39 8.72 2.16
N TYR A 121 -7.02 7.93 3.17
CA TYR A 121 -7.69 7.85 4.47
C TYR A 121 -9.20 7.64 4.39
N SER A 122 -9.66 6.84 3.42
CA SER A 122 -11.10 6.65 3.17
C SER A 122 -11.84 5.87 4.26
N TRP A 123 -11.16 5.43 5.32
CA TRP A 123 -11.63 4.59 6.43
C TRP A 123 -13.04 4.02 6.29
N LEU A 124 -13.14 2.72 6.00
CA LEU A 124 -14.41 2.03 5.85
C LEU A 124 -14.50 0.91 6.88
N GLU A 125 -15.67 0.78 7.51
CA GLU A 125 -15.93 -0.24 8.55
C GLU A 125 -15.81 -1.67 8.01
N GLU A 126 -15.88 -1.87 6.69
CA GLU A 126 -15.63 -3.16 6.05
C GLU A 126 -14.18 -3.64 6.16
N TYR A 127 -13.22 -2.74 6.42
CA TYR A 127 -11.79 -3.09 6.59
C TYR A 127 -11.30 -2.87 8.01
N THR A 128 -11.74 -1.79 8.65
CA THR A 128 -11.22 -1.35 9.95
C THR A 128 -12.40 -0.98 10.83
N ALA A 129 -12.54 -1.63 11.98
CA ALA A 129 -13.53 -1.24 12.97
C ALA A 129 -13.38 0.24 13.33
N LYS A 130 -14.49 0.95 13.50
CA LYS A 130 -14.50 2.42 13.62
C LYS A 130 -13.68 2.95 14.80
N ASP A 131 -13.62 2.20 15.88
CA ASP A 131 -12.82 2.47 17.08
C ASP A 131 -11.30 2.34 16.83
N LYS A 132 -10.89 1.73 15.72
CA LYS A 132 -9.49 1.55 15.30
C LYS A 132 -9.06 2.52 14.18
N TRP A 133 -9.94 3.42 13.74
CA TRP A 133 -9.57 4.42 12.74
C TRP A 133 -8.50 5.38 13.28
N ILE A 134 -7.54 5.72 12.43
CA ILE A 134 -6.47 6.67 12.78
C ILE A 134 -6.92 8.06 12.32
N GLY A 135 -7.51 8.83 13.23
CA GLY A 135 -8.23 10.05 12.88
C GLY A 135 -9.42 9.76 11.95
N GLY A 136 -9.84 10.74 11.15
CA GLY A 136 -11.04 10.59 10.31
C GLY A 136 -12.33 10.47 11.12
N VAL A 137 -12.30 10.91 12.38
CA VAL A 137 -13.39 10.81 13.35
C VAL A 137 -13.61 12.15 14.05
N ARG A 138 -14.66 12.23 14.88
CA ARG A 138 -14.84 13.33 15.82
C ARG A 138 -14.47 12.86 17.23
N ASP A 139 -13.81 13.71 18.00
CA ASP A 139 -13.50 13.43 19.40
C ASP A 139 -14.74 13.55 20.31
N ALA A 140 -14.54 13.35 21.63
CA ALA A 140 -15.61 13.41 22.62
C ALA A 140 -16.26 14.80 22.74
N GLN A 141 -15.57 15.85 22.29
CA GLN A 141 -16.04 17.24 22.25
C GLN A 141 -16.65 17.59 20.87
N GLY A 142 -16.76 16.61 19.97
CA GLY A 142 -17.31 16.76 18.63
C GLY A 142 -16.35 17.43 17.64
N GLN A 143 -15.10 17.69 18.02
CA GLN A 143 -14.12 18.32 17.13
C GLN A 143 -13.60 17.30 16.11
N PRO A 144 -13.42 17.70 14.83
CA PRO A 144 -12.86 16.82 13.83
C PRO A 144 -11.38 16.53 14.13
N VAL A 145 -11.00 15.26 14.05
CA VAL A 145 -9.62 14.79 14.17
C VAL A 145 -9.21 14.23 12.82
N ASP A 146 -8.27 14.88 12.14
CA ASP A 146 -7.75 14.42 10.85
C ASP A 146 -6.77 13.24 11.01
N SER A 147 -6.63 12.43 9.97
CA SER A 147 -5.76 11.24 10.03
C SER A 147 -4.28 11.59 10.15
N PHE A 148 -3.81 12.62 9.45
CA PHE A 148 -2.40 12.96 9.45
C PHE A 148 -1.93 13.40 10.84
N SER A 149 -2.71 14.21 11.57
CA SER A 149 -2.30 14.65 12.92
C SER A 149 -2.12 13.49 13.89
N VAL A 150 -2.91 12.41 13.76
CA VAL A 150 -2.75 11.20 14.58
C VAL A 150 -1.56 10.36 14.09
N ILE A 151 -1.42 10.17 12.77
CA ILE A 151 -0.29 9.45 12.17
C ILE A 151 1.05 10.10 12.56
N ALA A 152 1.14 11.43 12.46
CA ALA A 152 2.33 12.18 12.81
C ALA A 152 2.72 11.98 14.28
N LYS A 153 1.75 11.98 15.20
CA LYS A 153 2.00 11.70 16.61
C LYS A 153 2.50 10.28 16.85
N LEU A 154 1.91 9.29 16.18
CA LEU A 154 2.32 7.88 16.30
C LEU A 154 3.74 7.65 15.77
N LEU A 155 4.08 8.25 14.63
CA LEU A 155 5.38 8.08 13.99
C LEU A 155 6.48 8.94 14.61
N ALA A 156 6.16 10.06 15.26
CA ALA A 156 7.13 11.02 15.80
C ALA A 156 8.12 10.41 16.81
N ARG A 157 7.81 9.27 17.42
CA ARG A 157 8.75 8.53 18.28
C ARG A 157 9.99 8.11 17.47
N ASP A 158 9.75 7.41 16.36
CA ASP A 158 10.77 6.68 15.60
C ASP A 158 11.17 7.37 14.29
N PHE A 159 10.37 8.32 13.82
CA PHE A 159 10.55 8.93 12.51
C PHE A 159 10.52 10.46 12.56
N GLU A 160 11.08 11.05 11.52
CA GLU A 160 11.01 12.47 11.18
C GLU A 160 10.30 12.64 9.83
N LEU A 161 9.34 13.56 9.75
CA LEU A 161 8.68 13.87 8.48
C LEU A 161 9.65 14.61 7.56
N VAL A 162 9.87 14.08 6.37
CA VAL A 162 10.71 14.69 5.33
C VAL A 162 9.85 15.51 4.38
N GLU A 163 8.75 14.92 3.91
CA GLU A 163 7.91 15.52 2.89
C GLU A 163 6.46 15.07 3.04
N ARG A 164 5.53 15.96 2.67
CA ARG A 164 4.11 15.66 2.56
C ARG A 164 3.55 16.35 1.32
N GLN A 165 2.91 15.59 0.43
CA GLN A 165 2.26 16.12 -0.75
C GLN A 165 1.08 15.27 -1.22
N ASP A 166 0.20 15.89 -2.00
CA ASP A 166 -0.97 15.24 -2.57
C ASP A 166 -0.62 14.45 -3.84
N TYR A 167 -1.10 13.21 -3.92
CA TYR A 167 -0.94 12.33 -5.08
C TYR A 167 -2.31 11.99 -5.69
N PRO A 168 -2.68 12.64 -6.80
CA PRO A 168 -3.87 12.26 -7.56
C PRO A 168 -3.73 10.85 -8.14
N PHE A 169 -4.79 10.06 -8.07
CA PHE A 169 -4.84 8.73 -8.68
C PHE A 169 -6.23 8.47 -9.29
N MET A 170 -6.27 7.52 -10.21
CA MET A 170 -7.51 7.07 -10.84
C MET A 170 -7.56 5.55 -10.83
N ILE A 171 -8.67 5.00 -10.37
CA ILE A 171 -8.91 3.56 -10.43
C ILE A 171 -10.04 3.28 -11.42
N ARG A 172 -9.75 2.44 -12.41
CA ARG A 172 -10.74 2.00 -13.38
C ARG A 172 -11.54 0.83 -12.82
N GLU A 173 -12.86 0.98 -12.74
CA GLU A 173 -13.77 -0.14 -12.48
C GLU A 173 -14.10 -0.86 -13.80
N HIS A 174 -14.66 -0.13 -14.76
CA HIS A 174 -14.95 -0.60 -16.10
C HIS A 174 -14.85 0.55 -17.10
N GLU A 175 -15.23 0.35 -18.37
CA GLU A 175 -14.89 1.30 -19.45
C GLU A 175 -15.39 2.74 -19.21
N ARG A 176 -16.52 2.87 -18.52
CA ARG A 176 -17.23 4.14 -18.27
C ARG A 176 -17.36 4.51 -16.79
N LYS A 177 -16.71 3.78 -15.88
CA LYS A 177 -16.72 4.06 -14.43
C LYS A 177 -15.30 4.06 -13.88
N TYR A 178 -14.93 5.20 -13.31
CA TYR A 178 -13.62 5.45 -12.71
C TYR A 178 -13.83 6.10 -11.34
N GLN A 179 -12.95 5.78 -10.41
CA GLN A 179 -12.82 6.47 -9.14
C GLN A 179 -11.62 7.39 -9.22
N TRP A 180 -11.85 8.70 -9.13
CA TRP A 180 -10.79 9.68 -8.96
C TRP A 180 -10.60 9.93 -7.45
N GLY A 181 -9.34 9.98 -7.01
CA GLY A 181 -8.99 10.26 -5.64
C GLY A 181 -7.69 11.03 -5.54
N VAL A 182 -7.43 11.56 -4.34
CA VAL A 182 -6.18 12.22 -3.98
C VAL A 182 -5.71 11.58 -2.68
N SER A 183 -4.53 10.98 -2.71
CA SER A 183 -3.90 10.42 -1.52
C SER A 183 -3.01 11.45 -0.86
N ASP A 184 -3.04 11.49 0.47
CA ASP A 184 -2.00 12.17 1.25
C ASP A 184 -0.75 11.28 1.23
N GLY A 185 0.29 11.75 0.55
CA GLY A 185 1.59 11.09 0.48
C GLY A 185 2.56 11.70 1.46
N THR A 186 3.00 10.91 2.43
CA THR A 186 3.92 11.33 3.50
C THR A 186 5.17 10.46 3.48
N PHE A 187 6.33 11.11 3.59
CA PHE A 187 7.64 10.48 3.56
C PHE A 187 8.35 10.73 4.87
N TRP A 188 8.77 9.65 5.54
CA TRP A 188 9.29 9.70 6.89
C TRP A 188 10.66 9.05 6.94
N LYS A 189 11.65 9.75 7.49
CA LYS A 189 12.99 9.20 7.71
C LYS A 189 13.07 8.54 9.07
N ARG A 190 13.53 7.30 9.12
CA ARG A 190 13.77 6.58 10.37
C ARG A 190 14.94 7.21 11.13
N LYS A 191 14.72 7.55 12.40
CA LYS A 191 15.80 7.98 13.33
C LYS A 191 16.72 6.81 13.62
#